data_AF-A0A372K0X8-F1
#
_entry.id   AF-A0A372K0X8-F1
#
_cell.length_a   1.000
_cell.length_b   1.000
_cell.length_c   1.000
_cell.angle_alpha   90.00
_cell.angle_beta   90.00
_cell.angle_gamma   90.00
#
_symmetry.space_group_name_H-M   'P 1'
#
loop_
_entity.id
_entity.type
_entity.pdbx_description
1 polymer ?
#
loop_
_entity_poly.entity_id
_entity_poly.type
_entity_poly.pdbx_seq_one_letter_code
_entity_poly.pdbx_strand_id
1 'polypeptide(L)'
;MSSLMSSAEPLGAEPVWIVPLHNHPWYDHVRLKRVFVADGTRHEVVLVDARKLLCCADRDNTDYVLKPVNEWHSGKVRGIREFLDPANPRIPQMPYVTVSTRRGPGLLGWLGLEREGVVAFRNGQHRARYLAEAGARWFPVEVHEREVTLLREVCGAADDARTAIRTSIDGATP
;
A
#
# COMPACT_ATOMS: atom_id res chain seq x y z
N MET A 1 52.27 1.66 0.54
CA MET A 1 51.12 0.74 0.53
C MET A 1 50.20 1.16 1.67
N SER A 2 49.17 1.96 1.38
CA SER A 2 48.12 2.28 2.35
C SER A 2 46.83 1.65 1.87
N SER A 3 46.32 0.75 2.70
CA SER A 3 45.14 -0.07 2.47
C SER A 3 43.87 0.78 2.43
N LEU A 4 43.15 0.75 1.31
CA LEU A 4 41.74 1.13 1.28
C LEU A 4 40.96 -0.10 1.74
N MET A 5 40.68 -0.19 3.05
CA MET A 5 39.63 -1.07 3.52
C MET A 5 38.31 -0.50 3.05
N SER A 6 37.86 -0.99 1.89
CA SER A 6 36.49 -0.85 1.43
C SER A 6 35.59 -1.51 2.46
N SER A 7 34.92 -0.70 3.28
CA SER A 7 33.82 -1.13 4.13
C SER A 7 32.76 -1.71 3.21
N ALA A 8 32.69 -3.02 3.09
CA ALA A 8 31.57 -3.68 2.44
C ALA A 8 30.35 -3.43 3.32
N GLU A 9 29.49 -2.50 2.89
CA GLU A 9 28.15 -2.31 3.45
C GLU A 9 27.47 -3.70 3.46
N PRO A 10 26.90 -4.13 4.60
CA PRO A 10 26.19 -5.39 4.64
C PRO A 10 25.09 -5.35 3.59
N LEU A 11 24.95 -6.41 2.78
CA LEU A 11 23.85 -6.59 1.82
C LEU A 11 22.54 -6.33 2.57
N GLY A 12 22.01 -5.12 2.39
CA GLY A 12 21.10 -4.50 3.33
C GLY A 12 19.82 -5.31 3.49
N ALA A 13 19.37 -5.46 4.73
CA ALA A 13 18.06 -6.02 5.01
C ALA A 13 16.99 -5.29 4.18
N GLU A 14 16.03 -6.05 3.63
CA GLU A 14 14.93 -5.48 2.87
C GLU A 14 14.20 -4.43 3.76
N PRO A 15 13.99 -3.20 3.29
CA PRO A 15 13.29 -2.20 4.07
C PRO A 15 11.89 -2.69 4.44
N VAL A 16 11.48 -2.40 5.67
CA VAL A 16 10.15 -2.74 6.22
C VAL A 16 9.44 -1.45 6.57
N TRP A 17 8.16 -1.36 6.22
CA TRP A 17 7.30 -0.22 6.51
C TRP A 17 6.38 -0.55 7.67
N ILE A 18 6.33 0.34 8.64
CA ILE A 18 5.46 0.24 9.80
C ILE A 18 4.23 1.12 9.57
N VAL A 19 3.07 0.48 9.42
CA VAL A 19 1.76 1.11 9.20
C VAL A 19 0.98 1.15 10.50
N PRO A 20 0.72 2.31 11.12
CA PRO A 20 -0.04 2.40 12.35
C PRO A 20 -1.54 2.15 12.14
N LEU A 21 -2.16 1.50 13.12
CA LEU A 21 -3.59 1.16 13.17
C LEU A 21 -4.22 1.81 14.39
N HIS A 22 -5.13 2.75 14.18
CA HIS A 22 -5.70 3.53 15.27
C HIS A 22 -6.94 2.88 15.89
N ASN A 23 -7.55 1.90 15.22
CA ASN A 23 -8.83 1.30 15.61
C ASN A 23 -8.73 -0.23 15.79
N HIS A 24 -7.53 -0.78 15.97
CA HIS A 24 -7.33 -2.22 15.98
C HIS A 24 -7.01 -2.75 17.38
N PRO A 25 -7.83 -3.65 17.96
CA PRO A 25 -7.74 -3.98 19.38
C PRO A 25 -6.64 -5.00 19.73
N TRP A 26 -6.03 -5.65 18.74
CA TRP A 26 -5.02 -6.71 18.99
C TRP A 26 -3.58 -6.24 18.81
N TYR A 27 -3.35 -5.22 17.98
CA TYR A 27 -2.03 -4.66 17.68
C TYR A 27 -2.20 -3.26 17.07
N ASP A 28 -1.20 -2.42 17.26
CA ASP A 28 -1.21 -1.00 16.91
C ASP A 28 -0.54 -0.68 15.56
N HIS A 29 0.06 -1.67 14.90
CA HIS A 29 0.68 -1.50 13.60
C HIS A 29 0.67 -2.77 12.76
N VAL A 30 1.04 -2.65 11.48
CA VAL A 30 1.36 -3.75 10.56
C VAL A 30 2.73 -3.50 9.94
N ARG A 31 3.47 -4.58 9.67
CA ARG A 31 4.71 -4.53 8.90
C ARG A 31 4.43 -4.86 7.44
N LEU A 32 4.92 -4.06 6.50
CA LEU A 32 4.84 -4.32 5.06
C LEU A 32 6.22 -4.32 4.44
N LYS A 33 6.40 -5.13 3.39
CA LYS A 33 7.61 -5.12 2.57
C LYS A 33 7.31 -5.05 1.08
N ARG A 34 8.33 -4.79 0.28
CA ARG A 34 8.18 -4.61 -1.17
C ARG A 34 7.74 -5.91 -1.85
N VAL A 35 7.07 -5.77 -3.00
CA VAL A 35 6.83 -6.90 -3.90
C VAL A 35 8.02 -7.02 -4.85
N PHE A 36 8.45 -5.88 -5.39
CA PHE A 36 9.49 -5.79 -6.42
C PHE A 36 10.82 -5.30 -5.84
N VAL A 37 11.76 -6.23 -5.64
CA VAL A 37 13.08 -5.97 -5.02
C VAL A 37 14.28 -6.24 -5.93
N ALA A 38 14.06 -6.85 -7.09
CA ALA A 38 15.14 -7.18 -8.03
C ALA A 38 15.77 -5.93 -8.66
N ASP A 39 17.01 -6.02 -9.14
CA ASP A 39 17.57 -4.91 -9.89
C ASP A 39 16.79 -4.68 -11.21
N GLY A 40 16.57 -3.41 -11.54
CA GLY A 40 15.88 -3.01 -12.78
C GLY A 40 14.35 -3.09 -12.74
N THR A 41 13.71 -3.36 -11.60
CA THR A 41 12.25 -3.16 -11.51
C THR A 41 11.90 -1.69 -11.67
N ARG A 42 10.85 -1.44 -12.45
CA ARG A 42 10.28 -0.11 -12.69
C ARG A 42 9.09 0.16 -11.78
N HIS A 43 9.11 -0.38 -10.57
CA HIS A 43 8.06 -0.16 -9.58
C HIS A 43 8.56 0.72 -8.45
N GLU A 44 7.73 1.69 -8.08
CA GLU A 44 7.98 2.62 -6.99
C GLU A 44 6.96 2.42 -5.87
N VAL A 45 7.39 2.73 -4.66
CA VAL A 45 6.52 2.79 -3.49
C VAL A 45 5.89 4.18 -3.41
N VAL A 46 4.57 4.23 -3.38
CA VAL A 46 3.79 5.46 -3.16
C VAL A 46 3.03 5.32 -1.86
N LEU A 47 3.14 6.33 -1.00
CA LEU A 47 2.31 6.42 0.20
C LEU A 47 0.94 7.00 -0.18
N VAL A 48 -0.12 6.24 0.06
CA VAL A 48 -1.49 6.60 -0.34
C VAL A 48 -2.39 6.81 0.87
N ASP A 49 -3.39 7.67 0.69
CA ASP A 49 -4.56 7.76 1.56
C ASP A 49 -5.46 6.55 1.33
N ALA A 50 -5.70 5.80 2.40
CA ALA A 50 -6.45 4.54 2.36
C ALA A 50 -7.86 4.75 1.80
N ARG A 51 -8.53 5.85 2.19
CA ARG A 51 -9.89 6.16 1.74
C ARG A 51 -9.88 6.54 0.26
N LYS A 52 -8.97 7.41 -0.18
CA LYS A 52 -8.88 7.79 -1.59
C LYS A 52 -8.59 6.58 -2.48
N LEU A 53 -7.68 5.70 -2.05
CA LEU A 53 -7.35 4.47 -2.76
C LEU A 53 -8.58 3.58 -2.93
N LEU A 54 -9.31 3.29 -1.84
CA LEU A 54 -10.49 2.42 -1.91
C LEU A 54 -11.62 3.06 -2.72
N CYS A 55 -11.83 4.39 -2.63
CA CYS A 55 -12.79 5.07 -3.50
C CYS A 55 -12.41 4.95 -4.98
N CYS A 56 -11.12 5.07 -5.33
CA CYS A 56 -10.67 4.88 -6.72
C CYS A 56 -10.77 3.41 -7.16
N ALA A 57 -10.60 2.46 -6.24
CA ALA A 57 -10.73 1.05 -6.53
C ALA A 57 -12.17 0.59 -6.69
N ASP A 58 -13.10 1.16 -5.91
CA ASP A 58 -14.53 0.83 -5.99
C ASP A 58 -15.18 1.40 -7.26
N ARG A 59 -14.48 2.29 -7.98
CA ARG A 59 -14.85 2.70 -9.34
C ARG A 59 -14.51 1.64 -10.38
N ASP A 60 -13.52 0.79 -10.14
CA ASP A 60 -13.15 -0.25 -11.10
C ASP A 60 -14.26 -1.28 -11.18
N ASN A 61 -14.94 -1.32 -12.32
CA ASN A 61 -16.05 -2.21 -12.59
C ASN A 61 -15.63 -3.44 -13.41
N THR A 62 -14.33 -3.61 -13.63
CA THR A 62 -13.79 -4.74 -14.40
C THR A 62 -13.60 -5.99 -13.54
N ASP A 63 -13.46 -5.84 -12.22
CA ASP A 63 -13.21 -6.93 -11.28
C ASP A 63 -14.29 -7.04 -10.18
N TYR A 64 -14.25 -8.16 -9.44
CA TYR A 64 -15.12 -8.44 -8.30
C TYR A 64 -15.03 -7.32 -7.25
N VAL A 65 -16.15 -6.62 -7.03
CA VAL A 65 -16.28 -5.61 -5.97
C VAL A 65 -16.26 -6.32 -4.63
N LEU A 66 -15.16 -6.13 -3.90
CA LEU A 66 -15.00 -6.73 -2.59
C LEU A 66 -15.93 -6.05 -1.59
N LYS A 67 -16.78 -6.85 -0.94
CA LYS A 67 -17.69 -6.40 0.11
C LYS A 67 -16.94 -5.65 1.23
N PRO A 68 -17.61 -4.74 1.97
CA PRO A 68 -17.11 -4.19 3.22
C PRO A 68 -16.68 -5.28 4.22
N VAL A 69 -15.72 -4.98 5.09
CA VAL A 69 -15.11 -5.98 6.00
C VAL A 69 -16.13 -6.56 6.99
N ASN A 70 -17.08 -5.75 7.45
CA ASN A 70 -18.15 -6.17 8.35
C ASN A 70 -19.10 -7.23 7.73
N GLU A 71 -19.09 -7.40 6.40
CA GLU A 71 -19.85 -8.45 5.70
C GLU A 71 -19.01 -9.70 5.41
N TRP A 72 -17.73 -9.71 5.76
CA TRP A 72 -16.89 -10.88 5.53
C TRP A 72 -17.21 -11.97 6.54
N HIS A 73 -17.06 -13.23 6.10
CA HIS A 73 -17.11 -14.34 7.04
C HIS A 73 -16.02 -14.15 8.10
N SER A 74 -16.39 -14.30 9.38
CA SER A 74 -15.47 -14.27 10.53
C SER A 74 -14.16 -15.03 10.35
N GLY A 75 -14.18 -16.20 9.70
CA GLY A 75 -12.95 -16.96 9.37
C GLY A 75 -11.99 -16.21 8.45
N LYS A 76 -12.51 -15.46 7.47
CA LYS A 76 -11.72 -14.61 6.57
C LYS A 76 -11.13 -13.42 7.32
N VAL A 77 -11.92 -12.76 8.16
CA VAL A 77 -11.46 -11.64 9.00
C VAL A 77 -10.32 -12.09 9.91
N ARG A 78 -10.50 -13.22 10.61
CA ARG A 78 -9.47 -13.82 11.45
C ARG A 78 -8.20 -14.14 10.67
N GLY A 79 -8.33 -14.79 9.51
CA GLY A 79 -7.17 -15.17 8.70
C GLY A 79 -6.37 -13.97 8.19
N ILE A 80 -7.05 -12.87 7.79
CA ILE A 80 -6.35 -11.63 7.39
C ILE A 80 -5.68 -10.98 8.60
N ARG A 81 -6.35 -10.93 9.76
CA ARG A 81 -5.78 -10.38 11.00
C ARG A 81 -4.50 -11.10 11.41
N GLU A 82 -4.51 -12.43 11.43
CA GLU A 82 -3.35 -13.27 11.78
C GLU A 82 -2.21 -13.15 10.75
N PHE A 83 -2.57 -12.97 9.47
CA PHE A 83 -1.59 -12.75 8.41
C PHE A 83 -0.90 -11.37 8.52
N LEU A 84 -1.61 -10.36 9.01
CA LEU A 84 -1.10 -9.00 9.17
C LEU A 84 -0.46 -8.72 10.54
N ASP A 85 -0.56 -9.67 11.47
CA ASP A 85 -0.01 -9.54 12.81
C ASP A 85 1.49 -9.23 12.77
N PRO A 86 1.99 -8.16 13.43
CA PRO A 86 3.41 -7.86 13.51
C PRO A 86 4.25 -9.01 14.06
N ALA A 87 3.72 -9.86 14.93
CA ALA A 87 4.42 -11.03 15.45
C ALA A 87 4.58 -12.15 14.42
N ASN A 88 3.86 -12.10 13.29
CA ASN A 88 3.99 -13.08 12.23
C ASN A 88 5.40 -12.99 11.60
N PRO A 89 6.18 -14.09 11.55
CA PRO A 89 7.52 -14.05 10.97
C PRO A 89 7.51 -13.75 9.46
N ARG A 90 6.40 -14.05 8.78
CA ARG A 90 6.24 -13.75 7.35
C ARG A 90 5.66 -12.36 7.17
N ILE A 91 6.53 -11.38 6.93
CA ILE A 91 6.11 -10.00 6.65
C ILE A 91 5.30 -9.97 5.33
N PRO A 92 4.05 -9.47 5.36
CA PRO A 92 3.21 -9.39 4.18
C PRO A 92 3.73 -8.35 3.18
N GLN A 93 3.56 -8.65 1.89
CA GLN A 93 3.89 -7.70 0.84
C GLN A 93 2.86 -6.58 0.74
N MET A 94 3.34 -5.39 0.39
CA MET A 94 2.52 -4.23 0.03
C MET A 94 1.49 -4.57 -1.05
N PRO A 95 0.34 -3.89 -1.08
CA PRO A 95 -0.55 -3.93 -2.23
C PRO A 95 0.19 -3.42 -3.48
N TYR A 96 0.06 -4.15 -4.59
CA TYR A 96 0.47 -3.71 -5.93
C TYR A 96 -0.77 -3.32 -6.72
N VAL A 97 -0.74 -2.13 -7.29
CA VAL A 97 -1.85 -1.54 -8.03
C VAL A 97 -1.43 -1.03 -9.40
N THR A 98 -2.40 -0.88 -10.28
CA THR A 98 -2.29 -0.04 -11.49
C THR A 98 -3.30 1.09 -11.39
N VAL A 99 -2.99 2.26 -11.98
CA VAL A 99 -3.90 3.41 -11.96
C VAL A 99 -4.13 3.98 -13.37
N SER A 100 -5.37 4.35 -13.64
CA SER A 100 -5.77 5.00 -14.89
C SER A 100 -6.78 6.12 -14.61
N THR A 101 -7.16 6.84 -15.65
CA THR A 101 -8.28 7.80 -15.57
C THR A 101 -9.38 7.37 -16.54
N ARG A 102 -10.63 7.60 -16.14
CA ARG A 102 -11.78 7.49 -17.04
C ARG A 102 -12.61 8.76 -16.99
N ARG A 103 -13.51 8.93 -17.97
CA ARG A 103 -14.49 10.02 -17.95
C ARG A 103 -15.45 9.81 -16.77
N GLY A 104 -15.75 10.88 -16.05
CA GLY A 104 -16.71 10.84 -14.95
C GLY A 104 -18.12 10.47 -15.43
N PRO A 105 -18.96 9.91 -14.55
CA PRO A 105 -20.36 9.72 -14.86
C PRO A 105 -21.08 11.08 -14.91
N GLY A 106 -21.82 11.37 -15.99
CA GLY A 106 -22.66 12.57 -16.10
C GLY A 106 -22.36 13.45 -17.31
N LEU A 107 -23.11 14.56 -17.44
CA LEU A 107 -23.05 15.45 -18.60
C LEU A 107 -21.66 16.11 -18.77
N LEU A 108 -21.00 16.50 -17.68
CA LEU A 108 -19.63 17.03 -17.73
C LEU A 108 -18.60 15.97 -18.16
N GLY A 109 -18.77 14.73 -17.71
CA GLY A 109 -17.95 13.61 -18.13
C GLY A 109 -18.16 13.23 -19.59
N TRP A 110 -19.39 13.34 -20.12
CA TRP A 110 -19.68 13.15 -21.54
C TRP A 110 -18.98 14.20 -22.41
N LEU A 111 -18.91 15.46 -21.94
CA LEU A 111 -18.13 16.55 -22.54
C LEU A 111 -16.61 16.43 -22.29
N GLY A 112 -16.15 15.41 -21.55
CA GLY A 112 -14.73 15.15 -21.28
C GLY A 112 -14.08 16.10 -20.27
N LEU A 113 -14.89 16.91 -19.56
CA LEU A 113 -14.41 17.93 -18.61
C LEU A 113 -14.12 17.34 -17.22
N GLU A 114 -14.69 16.18 -16.91
CA GLU A 114 -14.50 15.48 -15.64
C GLU A 114 -13.80 14.15 -15.86
N ARG A 115 -12.64 13.97 -15.25
CA ARG A 115 -11.88 12.71 -15.24
C ARG A 115 -11.73 12.25 -13.81
N GLU A 116 -12.02 10.98 -13.57
CA GLU A 116 -11.83 10.36 -12.27
C GLU A 116 -10.74 9.29 -12.32
N GLY A 117 -9.97 9.19 -11.24
CA GLY A 117 -8.97 8.14 -11.06
C GLY A 117 -9.63 6.79 -10.77
N VAL A 118 -9.11 5.74 -11.39
CA VAL A 118 -9.51 4.35 -11.20
C VAL A 118 -8.28 3.54 -10.86
N VAL A 119 -8.37 2.73 -9.80
CA VAL A 119 -7.27 1.90 -9.30
C VAL A 119 -7.66 0.42 -9.38
N ALA A 120 -6.86 -0.38 -10.08
CA ALA A 120 -7.03 -1.82 -10.10
C ALA A 120 -6.00 -2.49 -9.19
N PHE A 121 -6.41 -3.41 -8.32
CA PHE A 121 -5.50 -4.19 -7.50
C PHE A 121 -4.96 -5.39 -8.28
N ARG A 122 -3.64 -5.47 -8.41
CA ARG A 122 -2.96 -6.68 -8.93
C ARG A 122 -2.65 -7.67 -7.82
N ASN A 123 -2.53 -7.20 -6.58
CA ASN A 123 -2.55 -8.02 -5.38
C ASN A 123 -3.09 -7.21 -4.18
N GLY A 124 -3.35 -7.87 -3.06
CA GLY A 124 -3.48 -7.18 -1.76
C GLY A 124 -4.79 -6.43 -1.51
N GLN A 125 -5.79 -6.50 -2.39
CA GLN A 125 -7.10 -5.84 -2.23
C GLN A 125 -7.75 -6.10 -0.85
N HIS A 126 -7.80 -7.37 -0.42
CA HIS A 126 -8.34 -7.74 0.90
C HIS A 126 -7.53 -7.11 2.05
N ARG A 127 -6.20 -7.03 1.92
CA ARG A 127 -5.37 -6.44 2.98
C ARG A 127 -5.56 -4.94 3.04
N ALA A 128 -5.59 -4.26 1.89
CA ALA A 128 -5.86 -2.82 1.82
C ALA A 128 -7.21 -2.46 2.47
N ARG A 129 -8.27 -3.22 2.16
CA ARG A 129 -9.59 -3.00 2.74
C ARG A 129 -9.62 -3.28 4.25
N TYR A 130 -8.93 -4.34 4.71
CA TYR A 130 -8.79 -4.62 6.15
C TYR A 130 -7.98 -3.54 6.87
N LEU A 131 -6.87 -3.07 6.30
CA LEU A 131 -6.02 -2.02 6.88
C LEU A 131 -6.84 -0.74 7.10
N ALA A 132 -7.63 -0.33 6.10
CA ALA A 132 -8.50 0.84 6.21
C ALA A 132 -9.54 0.67 7.35
N GLU A 133 -10.19 -0.48 7.43
CA GLU A 133 -11.14 -0.81 8.52
C GLU A 133 -10.46 -0.79 9.90
N ALA A 134 -9.23 -1.32 9.98
CA ALA A 134 -8.41 -1.33 11.19
C ALA A 134 -7.87 0.06 11.59
N GLY A 135 -8.18 1.11 10.82
CA GLY A 135 -7.81 2.49 11.13
C GLY A 135 -6.46 2.93 10.57
N ALA A 136 -5.92 2.23 9.56
CA ALA A 136 -4.80 2.75 8.77
C ALA A 136 -5.30 3.93 7.92
N ARG A 137 -4.79 5.13 8.19
CA ARG A 137 -5.08 6.32 7.37
C ARG A 137 -4.27 6.31 6.07
N TRP A 138 -3.04 5.84 6.16
CA TRP A 138 -2.09 5.78 5.05
C TRP A 138 -1.33 4.46 5.09
N PHE A 139 -0.97 3.95 3.92
CA PHE A 139 -0.06 2.80 3.81
C PHE A 139 0.67 2.83 2.47
N PRO A 140 1.87 2.22 2.39
CA PRO A 140 2.60 2.13 1.14
C PRO A 140 1.95 1.12 0.19
N VAL A 141 1.89 1.49 -1.09
CA VAL A 141 1.53 0.61 -2.21
C VAL A 141 2.61 0.69 -3.28
N GLU A 142 2.75 -0.37 -4.07
CA GLU A 142 3.62 -0.37 -5.23
C GLU A 142 2.83 -0.12 -6.51
N VAL A 143 3.45 0.61 -7.44
CA VAL A 143 2.90 0.97 -8.75
C VAL A 143 4.04 1.09 -9.76
N HIS A 144 3.74 0.91 -11.05
CA HIS A 144 4.73 1.13 -12.11
C HIS A 144 5.15 2.61 -12.19
N GLU A 145 6.43 2.90 -12.45
CA GLU A 145 7.05 4.25 -12.43
C GLU A 145 6.25 5.28 -13.26
N ARG A 146 5.73 4.85 -14.41
CA ARG A 146 4.94 5.66 -15.34
C ARG A 146 3.59 6.13 -14.78
N GLU A 147 3.08 5.43 -13.78
CA GLU A 147 1.78 5.65 -13.17
C GLU A 147 1.89 6.36 -11.81
N VAL A 148 3.11 6.55 -11.29
CA VAL A 148 3.38 7.16 -9.98
C VAL A 148 2.77 8.55 -9.84
N THR A 149 2.97 9.41 -10.85
CA THR A 149 2.45 10.79 -10.82
C THR A 149 0.94 10.80 -10.67
N LEU A 150 0.24 10.00 -11.48
CA LEU A 150 -1.21 9.90 -11.43
C LEU A 150 -1.68 9.32 -10.09
N LEU A 151 -1.02 8.28 -9.57
CA LEU A 151 -1.39 7.69 -8.29
C LEU A 151 -1.24 8.70 -7.14
N ARG A 152 -0.16 9.48 -7.13
CA ARG A 152 0.04 10.55 -6.14
C ARG A 152 -1.03 11.63 -6.25
N GLU A 153 -1.41 12.00 -7.48
CA GLU A 153 -2.46 12.99 -7.71
C GLU A 153 -3.82 12.51 -7.15
N VAL A 154 -4.24 11.29 -7.50
CA VAL A 154 -5.60 10.82 -7.15
C VAL A 154 -5.70 10.18 -5.78
N CYS A 155 -4.62 9.57 -5.28
CA CYS A 155 -4.61 8.76 -4.06
C CYS A 155 -3.50 9.16 -3.07
N GLY A 156 -2.65 10.13 -3.38
CA GLY A 156 -1.53 10.51 -2.53
C GLY A 156 -1.96 10.86 -1.10
N ALA A 157 -1.16 10.38 -0.16
CA ALA A 157 -1.25 10.79 1.23
C ALA A 157 -0.83 12.26 1.39
N ALA A 158 -1.26 12.88 2.49
CA ALA A 158 -0.79 14.21 2.86
C ALA A 158 0.69 14.16 3.32
N ASP A 159 1.36 15.31 3.36
CA ASP A 159 2.80 15.38 3.62
C ASP A 159 3.21 14.86 5.02
N ASP A 160 2.31 14.98 6.00
CA ASP A 160 2.49 14.47 7.37
C ASP A 160 2.48 12.93 7.46
N ALA A 161 2.00 12.24 6.43
CA ALA A 161 1.95 10.80 6.39
C ALA A 161 3.35 10.16 6.41
N ARG A 162 4.36 10.83 5.84
CA ARG A 162 5.75 10.34 5.85
C ARG A 162 6.35 10.31 7.25
N THR A 163 5.86 11.16 8.16
CA THR A 163 6.27 11.14 9.57
C THR A 163 5.59 10.01 10.35
N ALA A 164 4.36 9.65 9.98
CA ALA A 164 3.61 8.59 10.62
C ALA A 164 4.06 7.18 10.19
N ILE A 165 4.47 7.02 8.93
CA ILE A 165 4.98 5.74 8.40
C ILE A 165 6.49 5.69 8.57
N ARG A 166 6.96 4.85 9.49
CA ARG A 166 8.39 4.62 9.71
C ARG A 166 8.87 3.54 8.75
N THR A 167 9.98 3.81 8.07
CA THR A 167 10.75 2.76 7.39
C THR A 167 11.82 2.28 8.36
N SER A 168 11.73 1.01 8.77
CA SER A 168 12.80 0.31 9.47
C SER A 168 13.64 -0.43 8.43
N ILE A 169 14.97 -0.32 8.53
CA ILE A 169 15.86 -1.31 7.94
C ILE A 169 16.11 -2.29 9.09
N ASP A 170 15.40 -3.42 9.12
CA ASP A 170 15.59 -4.43 10.18
C ASP A 170 16.95 -5.09 9.99
N GLY A 171 17.99 -4.43 10.53
CA GLY A 171 19.38 -4.83 10.41
C GLY A 171 20.25 -4.23 11.51
N ALA A 172 19.77 -4.20 12.76
CA ALA A 172 20.60 -4.05 13.96
C ALA A 172 19.78 -4.39 15.21
N THR A 173 19.99 -5.56 15.79
CA THR A 173 19.84 -5.73 17.23
C THR A 173 21.12 -5.18 17.86
N PRO A 174 21.06 -4.39 18.95
CA PRO A 174 22.26 -4.06 19.73
C PRO A 174 22.93 -5.30 20.32
#